data_AF-A0A925DU81-F1
#
_entry.id   AF-A0A925DU81-F1
#
_cell.length_a   1.000
_cell.length_b   1.000
_cell.length_c   1.000
_cell.angle_alpha   90.00
_cell.angle_beta   90.00
_cell.angle_gamma   90.00
#
_symmetry.space_group_name_H-M   'P 1'
#
loop_
_entity.id
_entity.type
_entity.pdbx_description
1 polymer ?
#
loop_
_entity_poly.entity_id
_entity_poly.type
_entity_poly.pdbx_seq_one_letter_code
_entity_poly.pdbx_strand_id
1 'polypeptide(L)'
;MKKLIFISGIVTANLMLFGCMFKVMHWPGASVMLVLSVFLFSFFFLPAALSSAYKSQEEKKHKLLYIITFFVFSITMMGTLFKIMHWPGASMFLLIGIPLPFVLFLPVYIYTTRKENQAAGLVSKNSTVNFLGIMFGLTFLAVFSVLLALNVSKSVLETAGANMAKNENFKNFYQEKTEKNSKGSEIDKKADEICLFIGKLKDELYNATENNSAVAKNDPAEIIGKDNSETPRLVIWSANGNKMEELKTMIGSYRDLLLASKKMDQDLTELANSLFDVSEKVSGENEDQENISWEQRQFANYNLINVLNVLTQIEGNVRLVESELLAAK
;
A
#
# COMPACT_ATOMS: atom_id res chain seq x y z
N MET A 1 39.29 8.47 -15.13
CA MET A 1 37.84 8.76 -14.97
C MET A 1 36.93 7.73 -15.66
N LYS A 2 37.13 7.37 -16.94
CA LYS A 2 36.23 6.42 -17.65
C LYS A 2 36.07 5.05 -16.95
N LYS A 3 37.15 4.46 -16.42
CA LYS A 3 37.11 3.19 -15.66
C LYS A 3 36.28 3.30 -14.37
N LEU A 4 36.42 4.39 -13.62
CA LEU A 4 35.65 4.61 -12.39
C LEU A 4 34.15 4.75 -12.67
N ILE A 5 33.78 5.47 -13.74
CA ILE A 5 32.38 5.61 -14.17
C ILE A 5 31.80 4.24 -14.52
N PHE A 6 32.53 3.46 -15.32
CA PHE A 6 32.11 2.11 -15.70
C PHE A 6 31.91 1.19 -14.49
N ILE A 7 32.87 1.17 -13.56
CA ILE A 7 32.76 0.41 -12.31
C ILE A 7 31.57 0.89 -11.48
N SER A 8 31.41 2.20 -11.28
CA SER A 8 30.29 2.76 -10.51
C SER A 8 28.94 2.45 -11.14
N GLY A 9 28.84 2.39 -12.48
CA GLY A 9 27.63 2.01 -13.19
C GLY A 9 27.27 0.55 -12.94
N ILE A 10 28.24 -0.36 -13.05
CA ILE A 10 28.03 -1.79 -12.77
C ILE A 10 27.63 -1.99 -11.31
N VAL A 11 28.32 -1.35 -10.37
CA VAL A 11 28.04 -1.48 -8.94
C VAL A 11 26.63 -0.97 -8.63
N THR A 12 26.26 0.23 -9.09
CA THR A 12 24.93 0.79 -8.83
C THR A 12 23.81 -0.04 -9.46
N ALA A 13 24.00 -0.53 -10.69
CA ALA A 13 23.03 -1.39 -11.38
C ALA A 13 22.80 -2.72 -10.65
N ASN A 14 23.87 -3.41 -10.24
CA ASN A 14 23.76 -4.66 -9.49
C ASN A 14 23.14 -4.43 -8.11
N LEU A 15 23.54 -3.37 -7.41
CA LEU A 15 23.00 -3.04 -6.10
C LEU A 15 21.49 -2.77 -6.17
N MET A 16 21.04 -2.09 -7.23
CA MET A 16 19.62 -1.84 -7.49
C MET A 16 18.86 -3.13 -7.83
N LEU A 17 19.43 -4.00 -8.66
CA LEU A 17 18.85 -5.29 -9.01
C LEU A 17 18.66 -6.19 -7.78
N PHE A 18 19.70 -6.35 -6.96
CA PHE A 18 19.61 -7.13 -5.73
C PHE A 18 18.69 -6.47 -4.71
N GLY A 19 18.69 -5.14 -4.60
CA GLY A 19 17.75 -4.42 -3.75
C GLY A 19 16.29 -4.70 -4.13
N CYS A 20 15.97 -4.66 -5.43
CA CYS A 20 14.65 -5.05 -5.93
C CYS A 20 14.33 -6.52 -5.63
N MET A 21 15.26 -7.43 -5.89
CA MET A 21 15.08 -8.86 -5.63
C MET A 21 14.81 -9.13 -4.14
N PHE A 22 15.59 -8.52 -3.24
CA PHE A 22 15.40 -8.66 -1.80
C PHE A 22 14.06 -8.09 -1.35
N LYS A 23 13.60 -7.01 -2.00
CA LYS A 23 12.30 -6.40 -1.71
C LYS A 23 11.16 -7.34 -2.10
N VAL A 24 11.28 -8.02 -3.25
CA VAL A 24 10.30 -9.03 -3.71
C VAL A 24 10.32 -10.27 -2.80
N MET A 25 11.50 -10.72 -2.40
CA MET A 25 11.69 -11.90 -1.53
C MET A 25 11.47 -11.62 -0.03
N HIS A 26 11.11 -10.39 0.35
CA HIS A 26 10.93 -9.95 1.75
C HIS A 26 12.17 -10.16 2.65
N TRP A 27 13.35 -10.19 2.05
CA TRP A 27 14.60 -10.42 2.79
C TRP A 27 15.03 -9.18 3.60
N PRO A 28 15.68 -9.39 4.76
CA PRO A 28 16.14 -8.28 5.61
C PRO A 28 17.12 -7.37 4.86
N GLY A 29 17.04 -6.07 5.13
CA GLY A 29 17.92 -5.06 4.52
C GLY A 29 17.53 -4.59 3.11
N ALA A 30 16.48 -5.16 2.49
CA ALA A 30 16.00 -4.79 1.15
C ALA A 30 15.82 -3.27 0.96
N SER A 31 15.14 -2.63 1.90
CA SER A 31 14.84 -1.20 1.88
C SER A 31 16.11 -0.34 1.90
N VAL A 32 17.08 -0.68 2.76
CA VAL A 32 18.34 0.07 2.89
C VAL A 32 19.17 -0.06 1.62
N MET A 33 19.23 -1.27 1.07
CA MET A 33 19.96 -1.56 -0.17
C MET A 33 19.36 -0.80 -1.37
N LEU A 34 18.04 -0.77 -1.50
CA LEU A 34 17.33 -0.03 -2.53
C LEU A 34 17.58 1.48 -2.43
N VAL A 35 17.40 2.07 -1.24
CA VAL A 35 17.63 3.50 -1.02
C VAL A 35 19.09 3.87 -1.32
N LEU A 36 20.05 3.06 -0.86
CA LEU A 36 21.46 3.28 -1.13
C LEU A 36 21.77 3.20 -2.62
N SER A 37 21.20 2.23 -3.34
CA SER A 37 21.41 2.06 -4.78
C SER A 37 20.91 3.26 -5.59
N VAL A 38 19.69 3.74 -5.32
CA VAL A 38 19.10 4.89 -6.01
C VAL A 38 19.83 6.19 -5.65
N PHE A 39 20.29 6.32 -4.40
CA PHE A 39 21.11 7.45 -3.96
C PHE A 39 22.46 7.47 -4.70
N LEU A 40 23.18 6.35 -4.72
CA LEU A 40 24.46 6.24 -5.44
C LEU A 40 24.29 6.47 -6.94
N PHE A 41 23.22 5.94 -7.53
CA PHE A 41 22.88 6.19 -8.93
C PHE A 41 22.68 7.69 -9.20
N SER A 42 21.83 8.33 -8.40
CA SER A 42 21.41 9.71 -8.63
C SER A 42 22.48 10.74 -8.32
N PHE A 43 23.27 10.56 -7.26
CA PHE A 43 24.23 11.60 -6.81
C PHE A 43 25.69 11.32 -7.18
N PHE A 44 26.05 10.08 -7.55
CA PHE A 44 27.43 9.73 -7.89
C PHE A 44 27.57 9.30 -9.34
N PHE A 45 26.88 8.23 -9.74
CA PHE A 45 27.02 7.69 -11.08
C PHE A 45 26.52 8.66 -12.15
N LEU A 46 25.27 9.13 -12.02
CA LEU A 46 24.63 9.96 -13.05
C LEU A 46 25.35 11.30 -13.29
N PRO A 47 25.73 12.10 -12.27
CA PRO A 47 26.52 13.31 -12.48
C PRO A 47 27.89 13.03 -13.10
N ALA A 48 28.58 11.98 -12.65
CA ALA A 48 29.90 11.62 -13.17
C ALA A 48 29.82 11.20 -14.65
N ALA A 49 28.83 10.39 -15.01
CA ALA A 49 28.59 9.93 -16.38
C ALA A 49 28.27 11.10 -17.30
N LEU A 50 27.32 11.97 -16.92
CA LEU A 50 26.92 13.13 -17.73
C LEU A 50 28.03 14.18 -17.84
N SER A 51 28.77 14.45 -16.77
CA SER A 51 29.92 15.36 -16.80
C SER A 51 31.04 14.84 -17.71
N SER A 52 31.33 13.55 -17.66
CA SER A 52 32.33 12.93 -18.54
C SER A 52 31.87 12.91 -19.99
N ALA A 53 30.58 12.67 -20.25
CA ALA A 53 30.02 12.72 -21.59
C ALA A 53 30.10 14.13 -22.19
N TYR A 54 29.72 15.16 -21.43
CA TYR A 54 29.85 16.56 -21.84
C TYR A 54 31.30 16.97 -22.12
N LYS A 55 32.24 16.57 -21.26
CA LYS A 55 33.67 16.89 -21.44
C LYS A 55 34.31 16.18 -22.63
N SER A 56 33.70 15.09 -23.12
CA SER A 56 34.22 14.31 -24.24
C SER A 56 33.73 14.82 -25.61
N GLN A 57 32.88 15.85 -25.64
CA GLN A 57 32.44 16.47 -26.88
C GLN A 57 33.52 17.40 -27.45
N GLU A 58 33.79 17.29 -28.75
CA GLU A 58 34.75 18.13 -29.46
C GLU A 58 34.34 19.62 -29.42
N GLU A 59 33.05 19.88 -29.64
CA GLU A 59 32.43 21.18 -29.39
C GLU A 59 31.47 21.06 -28.20
N LYS A 60 31.69 21.86 -27.15
CA LYS A 60 30.92 21.87 -25.89
C LYS A 60 29.48 22.42 -26.04
N LYS A 61 28.85 22.18 -27.19
CA LYS A 61 27.45 22.48 -27.47
C LYS A 61 26.60 21.45 -26.72
N HIS A 62 25.41 21.80 -26.23
CA HIS A 62 24.46 20.89 -25.51
C HIS A 62 24.57 20.76 -23.98
N LYS A 63 25.22 21.69 -23.26
CA LYS A 63 25.23 21.72 -21.78
C LYS A 63 23.82 21.58 -21.16
N LEU A 64 22.82 22.25 -21.76
CA LEU A 64 21.44 22.23 -21.30
C LEU A 64 20.79 20.84 -21.38
N LEU A 65 21.11 20.04 -22.42
CA LEU A 65 20.63 18.67 -22.54
C LEU A 65 21.10 17.82 -21.36
N TYR A 66 22.39 17.86 -21.03
CA TYR A 66 22.94 17.07 -19.91
C TYR A 66 22.35 17.47 -18.55
N ILE A 67 22.14 18.77 -18.30
CA ILE A 67 21.50 19.25 -17.07
C ILE A 67 20.06 18.73 -16.98
N ILE A 68 19.32 18.82 -18.08
CA ILE A 68 17.95 18.32 -18.16
C ILE A 68 17.89 16.80 -17.95
N THR A 69 18.78 16.05 -18.60
CA THR A 69 18.87 14.59 -18.43
C THR A 69 19.11 14.21 -16.98
N PHE A 70 19.97 14.94 -16.27
CA PHE A 70 20.23 14.71 -14.85
C PHE A 70 18.93 14.83 -14.03
N PHE A 71 18.23 15.97 -14.11
CA PHE A 71 17.03 16.19 -13.32
C PHE A 71 15.89 15.24 -13.68
N VAL A 72 15.66 14.98 -14.97
CA VAL A 72 14.62 14.06 -15.41
C VAL A 72 14.86 12.65 -14.86
N PHE A 73 16.06 12.09 -15.05
CA PHE A 73 16.36 10.75 -14.55
C PHE A 73 16.35 10.67 -13.01
N SER A 74 16.88 11.68 -12.31
CA SER A 74 16.86 11.72 -10.85
C SER A 74 15.45 11.80 -10.28
N ILE A 75 14.58 12.65 -10.84
CA ILE A 75 13.18 12.78 -10.38
C ILE A 75 12.40 11.49 -10.64
N THR A 76 12.53 10.91 -11.83
CA THR A 76 11.85 9.66 -12.18
C THR A 76 12.30 8.50 -11.29
N MET A 77 13.61 8.34 -11.03
CA MET A 77 14.11 7.29 -10.14
C MET A 77 13.74 7.51 -8.67
N MET A 78 13.65 8.77 -8.23
CA MET A 78 13.17 9.06 -6.88
C MET A 78 11.68 8.73 -6.74
N GLY A 79 10.87 9.03 -7.76
CA GLY A 79 9.45 8.69 -7.75
C GLY A 79 9.19 7.18 -7.70
N THR A 80 9.94 6.38 -8.46
CA THR A 80 9.84 4.92 -8.38
C THR A 80 10.29 4.40 -7.01
N LEU A 81 11.36 4.96 -6.45
CA LEU A 81 11.81 4.60 -5.10
C LEU A 81 10.74 4.89 -4.04
N PHE A 82 10.14 6.09 -4.06
CA PHE A 82 9.09 6.45 -3.10
C PHE A 82 7.90 5.49 -3.18
N LYS A 83 7.50 5.09 -4.39
CA LYS A 83 6.42 4.13 -4.59
C LYS A 83 6.76 2.74 -4.06
N ILE A 84 7.95 2.23 -4.35
CA ILE A 84 8.42 0.92 -3.83
C ILE A 84 8.53 0.96 -2.28
N MET A 85 8.95 2.10 -1.73
CA MET A 85 9.11 2.32 -0.31
C MET A 85 7.81 2.67 0.43
N HIS A 86 6.70 2.84 -0.29
CA HIS A 86 5.40 3.26 0.25
C HIS A 86 5.44 4.62 0.94
N TRP A 87 6.43 5.46 0.63
CA TRP A 87 6.60 6.75 1.28
C TRP A 87 5.54 7.76 0.85
N PRO A 88 5.19 8.71 1.75
CA PRO A 88 4.20 9.74 1.44
C PRO A 88 4.62 10.57 0.23
N GLY A 89 3.65 10.91 -0.62
CA GLY A 89 3.88 11.70 -1.83
C GLY A 89 4.36 10.90 -3.04
N ALA A 90 4.51 9.57 -2.96
CA ALA A 90 4.91 8.71 -4.08
C ALA A 90 4.06 8.95 -5.35
N SER A 91 2.74 9.08 -5.19
CA SER A 91 1.82 9.33 -6.30
C SER A 91 2.06 10.69 -6.96
N MET A 92 2.37 11.73 -6.19
CA MET A 92 2.69 13.07 -6.72
C MET A 92 4.03 13.06 -7.47
N PHE A 93 5.03 12.37 -6.93
CA PHE A 93 6.32 12.21 -7.61
C PHE A 93 6.21 11.43 -8.91
N LEU A 94 5.42 10.35 -8.96
CA LEU A 94 5.19 9.60 -10.20
C LEU A 94 4.35 10.38 -11.21
N LEU A 95 3.33 11.11 -10.75
CA LEU A 95 2.50 11.97 -11.61
C LEU A 95 3.35 12.98 -12.39
N ILE A 96 4.36 13.55 -11.75
CA ILE A 96 5.30 14.49 -12.38
C ILE A 96 6.41 13.73 -13.13
N GLY A 97 6.94 12.66 -12.56
CA GLY A 97 8.09 11.91 -13.06
C GLY A 97 7.84 11.12 -14.35
N ILE A 98 6.61 10.64 -14.57
CA ILE A 98 6.22 9.90 -15.77
C ILE A 98 6.20 10.78 -17.03
N PRO A 99 5.58 11.97 -17.05
CA PRO A 99 5.56 12.83 -18.24
C PRO A 99 6.87 13.58 -18.51
N LEU A 100 7.71 13.82 -17.48
CA LEU A 100 8.95 14.60 -17.61
C LEU A 100 9.88 14.15 -18.75
N PRO A 101 10.16 12.83 -18.93
CA PRO A 101 10.98 12.37 -20.05
C PRO A 101 10.42 12.72 -21.43
N PHE A 102 9.09 12.78 -21.59
CA PHE A 102 8.43 13.06 -22.86
C PHE A 102 8.24 14.54 -23.13
N VAL A 103 7.92 15.32 -22.10
CA VAL A 103 7.61 16.75 -22.25
C VAL A 103 8.88 17.60 -22.23
N LEU A 104 9.94 17.15 -21.57
CA LEU A 104 11.11 17.97 -21.32
C LEU A 104 12.40 17.38 -21.90
N PHE A 105 12.72 16.11 -21.63
CA PHE A 105 13.94 15.49 -22.18
C PHE A 105 13.84 15.26 -23.69
N LEU A 106 12.75 14.64 -24.17
CA LEU A 106 12.59 14.28 -25.59
C LEU A 106 12.63 15.50 -26.53
N PRO A 107 11.91 16.62 -26.29
CA PRO A 107 11.93 17.76 -27.21
C PRO A 107 13.29 18.44 -27.26
N VAL A 108 13.98 18.54 -26.11
CA VAL A 108 15.33 19.09 -26.02
C VAL A 108 16.31 18.21 -26.78
N TYR A 109 16.23 16.88 -26.61
CA TYR A 109 17.06 15.92 -27.33
C TYR A 109 16.87 16.02 -28.86
N ILE A 110 15.62 16.10 -29.33
CA ILE A 110 15.33 16.24 -30.76
C ILE A 110 15.86 17.58 -31.27
N TYR A 111 15.64 18.69 -30.54
CA TYR A 111 16.12 20.01 -30.96
C TYR A 111 17.64 20.06 -31.08
N THR A 112 18.38 19.50 -30.11
CA THR A 112 19.84 19.47 -30.15
C THR A 112 20.37 18.61 -31.30
N THR A 113 19.80 17.42 -31.49
CA THR A 113 20.28 16.45 -32.49
C THR A 113 19.88 16.85 -33.92
N ARG A 114 18.71 17.49 -34.09
CA ARG A 114 18.25 17.99 -35.41
C ARG A 114 19.13 19.12 -35.93
N LYS A 115 19.56 20.04 -35.06
CA LYS A 115 20.45 21.16 -35.43
C LYS A 115 21.82 20.65 -35.91
N GLU A 116 22.32 19.59 -35.27
CA GLU A 116 23.58 18.93 -35.64
C GLU A 116 23.46 18.22 -36.99
N ASN A 117 22.39 17.44 -37.20
CA ASN A 117 22.14 16.75 -38.46
C ASN A 117 21.89 17.69 -39.66
N GLN A 118 21.29 18.88 -39.43
CA GLN A 118 21.15 19.90 -40.48
C GLN A 118 22.49 20.58 -40.84
N ALA A 119 23.37 20.80 -39.86
CA ALA A 119 24.70 21.36 -40.10
C ALA A 119 25.64 20.38 -40.83
N ALA A 120 25.41 19.06 -40.68
CA ALA A 120 26.22 18.00 -41.28
C ALA A 120 25.72 17.50 -42.65
N GLY A 121 24.59 18.02 -43.18
CA GLY A 121 24.11 17.75 -44.54
C GLY A 121 23.65 16.31 -44.84
N LEU A 122 23.68 15.39 -43.88
CA LEU A 122 23.21 14.01 -44.01
C LEU A 122 22.48 13.59 -42.73
N VAL A 123 21.30 12.98 -42.87
CA VAL A 123 20.68 12.24 -41.76
C VAL A 123 21.56 11.01 -41.51
N SER A 124 22.48 11.13 -40.56
CA SER A 124 23.38 10.04 -40.19
C SER A 124 22.56 8.82 -39.74
N LYS A 125 22.78 7.67 -40.38
CA LYS A 125 22.15 6.37 -40.04
C LYS A 125 22.28 6.04 -38.54
N ASN A 126 23.37 6.46 -37.89
CA ASN A 126 23.59 6.27 -36.46
C ASN A 126 22.68 7.18 -35.59
N SER A 127 22.31 8.38 -36.07
CA SER A 127 21.40 9.28 -35.35
C SER A 127 19.98 8.71 -35.26
N THR A 128 19.51 8.03 -36.30
CA THR A 128 18.17 7.41 -36.32
C THR A 128 18.10 6.21 -35.39
N VAL A 129 19.17 5.39 -35.33
CA VAL A 129 19.27 4.25 -34.40
C VAL A 129 19.33 4.72 -32.95
N ASN A 130 20.11 5.77 -32.64
CA ASN A 130 20.18 6.34 -31.30
C ASN A 130 18.84 6.93 -30.86
N PHE A 131 18.15 7.65 -31.76
CA PHE A 131 16.81 8.19 -31.48
C PHE A 131 15.80 7.08 -31.21
N LEU A 132 15.79 6.03 -32.05
CA LEU A 132 14.88 4.89 -31.89
C LEU A 132 15.14 4.15 -30.56
N GLY A 133 16.41 3.92 -30.20
CA GLY A 133 16.78 3.32 -28.92
C GLY A 133 16.33 4.14 -27.71
N ILE A 134 16.46 5.46 -27.78
CA ILE A 134 15.96 6.38 -26.74
C ILE A 134 14.43 6.30 -26.65
N MET A 135 13.71 6.33 -27.78
CA MET A 135 12.25 6.22 -27.78
C MET A 135 11.76 4.91 -27.15
N PHE A 136 12.38 3.79 -27.51
CA PHE A 136 12.06 2.49 -26.89
C PHE A 136 12.36 2.48 -25.39
N GLY A 137 13.53 3.00 -24.99
CA GLY A 137 13.90 3.09 -23.58
C GLY A 137 12.94 3.96 -22.76
N LEU A 138 12.54 5.12 -23.29
CA LEU A 138 11.55 5.99 -22.65
C LEU A 138 10.17 5.33 -22.56
N THR A 139 9.74 4.64 -23.62
CA THR A 139 8.46 3.91 -23.63
C THR A 139 8.47 2.80 -22.59
N PHE A 140 9.53 2.00 -22.53
CA PHE A 140 9.70 0.96 -21.53
C PHE A 140 9.62 1.55 -20.12
N LEU A 141 10.41 2.58 -19.84
CA LEU A 141 10.42 3.26 -18.54
C LEU A 141 9.02 3.78 -18.16
N ALA A 142 8.28 4.35 -19.11
CA ALA A 142 6.96 4.91 -18.88
C ALA A 142 5.91 3.83 -18.59
N VAL A 143 5.88 2.76 -19.38
CA VAL A 143 4.94 1.65 -19.18
C VAL A 143 5.12 1.06 -17.79
N PHE A 144 6.36 0.73 -17.40
CA PHE A 144 6.62 0.18 -16.07
C PHE A 144 6.34 1.19 -14.94
N SER A 145 6.61 2.48 -15.15
CA SER A 145 6.29 3.51 -14.16
C SER A 145 4.77 3.70 -13.98
N VAL A 146 3.99 3.58 -15.06
CA VAL A 146 2.52 3.63 -14.99
C VAL A 146 1.98 2.38 -14.28
N LEU A 147 2.47 1.19 -14.62
CA LEU A 147 2.09 -0.05 -13.93
C LEU A 147 2.40 0.02 -12.43
N LEU A 148 3.57 0.57 -12.07
CA LEU A 148 3.94 0.83 -10.69
C LEU A 148 3.02 1.86 -10.03
N ALA A 149 2.52 2.85 -10.78
CA ALA A 149 1.64 3.90 -10.26
C ALA A 149 0.24 3.40 -9.90
N LEU A 150 -0.25 2.34 -10.55
CA LEU A 150 -1.57 1.75 -10.29
C LEU A 150 -1.64 1.24 -8.84
N ASN A 151 -2.30 2.01 -7.96
CA ASN A 151 -2.76 1.49 -6.67
C ASN A 151 -3.92 0.50 -6.89
N VAL A 152 -4.23 -0.31 -5.87
CA VAL A 152 -5.35 -1.28 -5.84
C VAL A 152 -6.54 -0.75 -6.65
N SER A 153 -7.06 -1.54 -7.58
CA SER A 153 -8.04 -1.05 -8.56
C SER A 153 -9.19 -0.36 -7.82
N LYS A 154 -9.57 0.83 -8.29
CA LYS A 154 -10.65 1.63 -7.70
C LYS A 154 -11.91 0.79 -7.43
N SER A 155 -12.19 -0.16 -8.33
CA SER A 155 -13.28 -1.13 -8.21
C SER A 155 -13.19 -2.03 -6.97
N VAL A 156 -12.00 -2.47 -6.57
CA VAL A 156 -11.80 -3.28 -5.35
C VAL A 156 -12.06 -2.44 -4.10
N LEU A 157 -11.61 -1.18 -4.08
CA LEU A 157 -11.85 -0.27 -2.96
C LEU A 157 -13.34 0.13 -2.86
N GLU A 158 -14.00 0.36 -3.99
CA GLU A 158 -15.45 0.61 -4.05
C GLU A 158 -16.25 -0.62 -3.59
N THR A 159 -15.84 -1.82 -3.99
CA THR A 159 -16.46 -3.07 -3.54
C THR A 159 -16.29 -3.26 -2.02
N ALA A 160 -15.09 -2.97 -1.49
CA ALA A 160 -14.85 -3.01 -0.05
C ALA A 160 -15.73 -2.00 0.70
N GLY A 161 -15.90 -0.78 0.19
CA GLY A 161 -16.81 0.21 0.76
C GLY A 161 -18.28 -0.22 0.70
N ALA A 162 -18.72 -0.81 -0.41
CA ALA A 162 -20.08 -1.36 -0.51
C ALA A 162 -20.32 -2.51 0.47
N ASN A 163 -19.32 -3.38 0.68
CA ASN A 163 -19.39 -4.44 1.69
C ASN A 163 -19.45 -3.87 3.11
N MET A 164 -18.68 -2.83 3.40
CA MET A 164 -18.73 -2.14 4.68
C MET A 164 -20.12 -1.56 4.95
N ALA A 165 -20.72 -0.88 3.97
CA ALA A 165 -22.08 -0.34 4.10
C ALA A 165 -23.12 -1.44 4.35
N LYS A 166 -22.99 -2.60 3.70
CA LYS A 166 -23.85 -3.77 3.97
C LYS A 166 -23.67 -4.28 5.40
N ASN A 167 -22.43 -4.41 5.86
CA ASN A 167 -22.13 -4.86 7.22
C ASN A 167 -22.63 -3.86 8.27
N GLU A 168 -22.59 -2.55 7.99
CA GLU A 168 -23.13 -1.51 8.88
C GLU A 168 -24.67 -1.65 9.00
N ASN A 169 -25.36 -1.84 7.87
CA ASN A 169 -26.80 -2.12 7.88
C ASN A 169 -27.14 -3.42 8.61
N PHE A 170 -26.32 -4.47 8.42
CA PHE A 170 -26.46 -5.74 9.11
C PHE A 170 -26.31 -5.57 10.64
N LYS A 171 -25.28 -4.86 11.09
CA LYS A 171 -25.08 -4.51 12.50
C LYS A 171 -26.28 -3.76 13.07
N ASN A 172 -26.73 -2.70 12.38
CA ASN A 172 -27.84 -1.85 12.85
C ASN A 172 -29.15 -2.63 12.99
N PHE A 173 -29.43 -3.54 12.05
CA PHE A 173 -30.60 -4.41 12.10
C PHE A 173 -30.62 -5.28 13.37
N TYR A 174 -29.50 -5.93 13.69
CA TYR A 174 -29.41 -6.77 14.87
C TYR A 174 -29.33 -5.97 16.17
N GLN A 175 -28.70 -4.79 16.16
CA GLN A 175 -28.70 -3.89 17.30
C GLN A 175 -30.12 -3.44 17.67
N GLU A 176 -30.97 -3.10 16.69
CA GLU A 176 -32.37 -2.76 16.98
C GLU A 176 -33.13 -3.95 17.59
N LYS A 177 -32.81 -5.17 17.16
CA LYS A 177 -33.40 -6.41 17.71
C LYS A 177 -32.92 -6.69 19.14
N THR A 178 -31.66 -6.40 19.47
CA THR A 178 -31.12 -6.58 20.83
C THR A 178 -31.64 -5.52 21.78
N GLU A 179 -31.72 -4.25 21.39
CA GLU A 179 -32.24 -3.16 22.23
C GLU A 179 -33.68 -3.41 22.73
N LYS A 180 -34.52 -4.05 21.91
CA LYS A 180 -35.89 -4.41 22.29
C LYS A 180 -35.98 -5.58 23.28
N ASN A 181 -34.98 -6.45 23.30
CA ASN A 181 -35.02 -7.74 24.01
C ASN A 181 -33.96 -7.87 25.12
N SER A 182 -33.04 -6.92 25.21
CA SER A 182 -31.93 -6.93 26.17
C SER A 182 -32.47 -6.91 27.60
N LYS A 183 -31.85 -7.72 28.46
CA LYS A 183 -32.18 -7.82 29.88
C LYS A 183 -31.05 -7.30 30.77
N GLY A 184 -30.05 -6.64 30.19
CA GLY A 184 -28.85 -6.19 30.90
C GLY A 184 -27.99 -7.35 31.38
N SER A 185 -28.00 -8.46 30.64
CA SER A 185 -27.22 -9.66 30.97
C SER A 185 -25.71 -9.38 30.89
N GLU A 186 -24.89 -10.26 31.47
CA GLU A 186 -23.43 -10.13 31.36
C GLU A 186 -22.96 -10.23 29.90
N ILE A 187 -23.70 -10.97 29.06
CA ILE A 187 -23.45 -11.12 27.62
C ILE A 187 -23.73 -9.80 26.92
N ASP A 188 -24.86 -9.15 27.23
CA ASP A 188 -25.26 -7.86 26.64
C ASP A 188 -24.16 -6.81 26.91
N LYS A 189 -23.68 -6.75 28.17
CA LYS A 189 -22.61 -5.83 28.57
C LYS A 189 -21.30 -6.11 27.84
N LYS A 190 -20.93 -7.37 27.65
CA LYS A 190 -19.72 -7.76 26.92
C LYS A 190 -19.83 -7.48 25.42
N ALA A 191 -21.00 -7.70 24.82
CA ALA A 191 -21.28 -7.32 23.44
C ALA A 191 -21.15 -5.80 23.24
N ASP A 192 -21.73 -5.01 24.14
CA ASP A 192 -21.62 -3.55 24.13
C ASP A 192 -20.18 -3.08 24.30
N GLU A 193 -19.41 -3.70 25.21
CA GLU A 193 -18.00 -3.38 25.43
C GLU A 193 -17.17 -3.57 24.15
N ILE A 194 -17.37 -4.68 23.44
CA ILE A 194 -16.69 -4.95 22.16
C ILE A 194 -17.09 -3.90 21.11
N CYS A 195 -18.39 -3.64 20.93
CA CYS A 195 -18.87 -2.65 19.96
C CYS A 195 -18.37 -1.24 20.28
N LEU A 196 -18.31 -0.85 21.55
CA LEU A 196 -17.77 0.45 21.98
C LEU A 196 -16.26 0.56 21.72
N PHE A 197 -15.52 -0.52 21.98
CA PHE A 197 -14.09 -0.56 21.69
C PHE A 197 -13.83 -0.43 20.18
N ILE A 198 -14.54 -1.20 19.36
CA ILE A 198 -14.42 -1.13 17.90
C ILE A 198 -14.84 0.24 17.38
N GLY A 199 -15.92 0.83 17.91
CA GLY A 199 -16.35 2.19 17.59
C GLY A 199 -15.26 3.23 17.82
N LYS A 200 -14.62 3.23 19.00
CA LYS A 200 -13.48 4.10 19.31
C LYS A 200 -12.31 3.87 18.36
N LEU A 201 -12.00 2.61 18.05
CA LEU A 201 -10.92 2.28 17.13
C LEU A 201 -11.19 2.82 15.71
N LYS A 202 -12.42 2.65 15.21
CA LYS A 202 -12.83 3.24 13.93
C LYS A 202 -12.73 4.76 13.96
N ASP A 203 -13.18 5.41 15.03
CA ASP A 203 -13.09 6.87 15.18
C ASP A 203 -11.65 7.37 15.13
N GLU A 204 -10.71 6.68 15.78
CA GLU A 204 -9.29 7.03 15.71
C GLU A 204 -8.74 6.87 14.29
N LEU A 205 -9.12 5.79 13.58
CA LEU A 205 -8.72 5.57 12.18
C LEU A 205 -9.25 6.68 11.26
N TYR A 206 -10.52 7.06 11.42
CA TYR A 206 -11.12 8.16 10.66
C TYR A 206 -10.42 9.48 10.95
N ASN A 207 -10.20 9.81 12.23
CA ASN A 207 -9.57 11.07 12.60
C ASN A 207 -8.13 11.17 12.07
N ALA A 208 -7.39 10.04 12.06
CA ALA A 208 -6.02 9.97 11.56
C ALA A 208 -5.92 10.03 10.02
N THR A 209 -6.98 9.69 9.28
CA THR A 209 -6.97 9.62 7.82
C THR A 209 -7.75 10.75 7.12
N GLU A 210 -8.84 11.21 7.71
CA GLU A 210 -9.82 12.12 7.09
C GLU A 210 -9.84 13.52 7.74
N ASN A 211 -8.90 13.85 8.64
CA ASN A 211 -8.84 15.15 9.35
C ASN A 211 -10.19 15.57 9.96
N ASN A 212 -10.89 14.65 10.63
CA ASN A 212 -12.21 14.85 11.25
C ASN A 212 -13.38 15.15 10.30
N SER A 213 -13.33 14.70 9.03
CA SER A 213 -14.52 14.74 8.17
C SER A 213 -15.65 13.88 8.73
N ALA A 214 -16.73 14.50 9.20
CA ALA A 214 -17.92 13.81 9.71
C ALA A 214 -18.69 13.06 8.60
N VAL A 215 -18.50 13.49 7.35
CA VAL A 215 -19.15 12.93 6.16
C VAL A 215 -18.64 11.52 5.87
N ALA A 216 -17.31 11.31 5.97
CA ALA A 216 -16.66 10.02 5.77
C ALA A 216 -17.05 8.94 6.80
N LYS A 217 -17.58 9.34 7.97
CA LYS A 217 -18.06 8.40 9.01
C LYS A 217 -19.41 7.77 8.67
N ASN A 218 -20.24 8.48 7.90
CA ASN A 218 -21.62 8.06 7.63
C ASN A 218 -21.75 7.32 6.30
N ASP A 219 -20.86 7.58 5.33
CA ASP A 219 -20.85 6.88 4.05
C ASP A 219 -19.46 6.30 3.72
N PRO A 220 -19.30 4.95 3.75
CA PRO A 220 -18.08 4.29 3.32
C PRO A 220 -17.65 4.65 1.88
N ALA A 221 -18.58 5.06 1.01
CA ALA A 221 -18.30 5.50 -0.34
C ALA A 221 -17.62 6.89 -0.41
N GLU A 222 -17.72 7.70 0.64
CA GLU A 222 -17.17 9.07 0.68
C GLU A 222 -15.82 9.17 1.39
N ILE A 223 -15.31 8.05 1.94
CA ILE A 223 -13.95 7.96 2.48
C ILE A 223 -12.94 8.30 1.36
N ILE A 224 -12.06 9.28 1.58
CA ILE A 224 -11.07 9.73 0.60
C ILE A 224 -9.85 8.81 0.65
N GLY A 225 -9.37 8.49 1.86
CA GLY A 225 -8.18 7.69 2.12
C GLY A 225 -8.38 6.17 2.07
N LYS A 226 -9.29 5.65 1.23
CA LYS A 226 -9.63 4.20 1.20
C LYS A 226 -8.43 3.28 1.00
N ASP A 227 -7.44 3.71 0.21
CA ASP A 227 -6.20 2.98 -0.10
C ASP A 227 -5.07 3.25 0.90
N ASN A 228 -5.30 4.03 1.96
CA ASN A 228 -4.31 4.30 2.98
C ASN A 228 -4.02 3.03 3.79
N SER A 229 -2.83 2.47 3.60
CA SER A 229 -2.35 1.26 4.28
C SER A 229 -1.41 1.54 5.45
N GLU A 230 -0.82 2.74 5.52
CA GLU A 230 0.11 3.11 6.57
C GLU A 230 -0.60 3.43 7.89
N THR A 231 -1.71 4.17 7.82
CA THR A 231 -2.40 4.67 9.02
C THR A 231 -3.00 3.55 9.85
N PRO A 232 -3.72 2.57 9.27
CA PRO A 232 -4.19 1.43 10.04
C PRO A 232 -3.03 0.67 10.69
N ARG A 233 -1.91 0.47 9.97
CA ARG A 233 -0.72 -0.18 10.52
C ARG A 233 -0.17 0.57 11.74
N LEU A 234 -0.14 1.89 11.70
CA LEU A 234 0.38 2.73 12.78
C LEU A 234 -0.58 2.86 13.97
N VAL A 235 -1.89 2.90 13.73
CA VAL A 235 -2.89 3.09 14.80
C VAL A 235 -3.19 1.78 15.53
N ILE A 236 -3.31 0.68 14.77
CA ILE A 236 -3.76 -0.60 15.29
C ILE A 236 -2.59 -1.44 15.84
N TRP A 237 -1.46 -1.46 15.11
CA TRP A 237 -0.28 -2.27 15.43
C TRP A 237 0.88 -1.43 16.01
N SER A 238 0.57 -0.30 16.66
CA SER A 238 1.57 0.59 17.26
C SER A 238 2.28 -0.05 18.47
N ALA A 239 3.50 0.39 18.76
CA ALA A 239 4.31 -0.06 19.90
C ALA A 239 3.73 0.31 21.29
N ASN A 240 2.75 1.20 21.37
CA ASN A 240 2.19 1.71 22.64
C ASN A 240 1.02 0.88 23.19
N GLY A 241 0.82 -0.34 22.67
CA GLY A 241 -0.24 -1.25 23.09
C GLY A 241 -0.89 -1.87 21.86
N ASN A 242 -0.86 -3.19 21.77
CA ASN A 242 -1.44 -3.92 20.65
C ASN A 242 -2.97 -3.93 20.82
N LYS A 243 -3.66 -2.94 20.24
CA LYS A 243 -5.14 -2.84 20.27
C LYS A 243 -5.81 -4.08 19.67
N MET A 244 -5.12 -4.79 18.78
CA MET A 244 -5.60 -6.07 18.25
C MET A 244 -5.54 -7.19 19.27
N GLU A 245 -4.52 -7.23 20.12
CA GLU A 245 -4.44 -8.22 21.19
C GLU A 245 -5.57 -8.00 22.21
N GLU A 246 -5.88 -6.75 22.51
CA GLU A 246 -7.01 -6.38 23.37
C GLU A 246 -8.33 -6.82 22.73
N LEU A 247 -8.56 -6.49 21.44
CA LEU A 247 -9.74 -6.92 20.69
C LEU A 247 -9.88 -8.45 20.66
N LYS A 248 -8.78 -9.16 20.39
CA LYS A 248 -8.71 -10.62 20.36
C LYS A 248 -9.08 -11.22 21.72
N THR A 249 -8.56 -10.65 22.79
CA THR A 249 -8.86 -11.08 24.17
C THR A 249 -10.34 -10.85 24.50
N MET A 250 -10.90 -9.71 24.11
CA MET A 250 -12.34 -9.43 24.31
C MET A 250 -13.22 -10.41 23.53
N ILE A 251 -12.91 -10.69 22.26
CA ILE A 251 -13.65 -11.65 21.44
C ILE A 251 -13.57 -13.06 22.02
N GLY A 252 -12.37 -13.50 22.44
CA GLY A 252 -12.19 -14.81 23.09
C GLY A 252 -13.00 -14.93 24.38
N SER A 253 -12.92 -13.92 25.24
CA SER A 253 -13.69 -13.88 26.50
C SER A 253 -15.20 -13.88 26.25
N TYR A 254 -15.67 -13.16 25.23
CA TYR A 254 -17.08 -13.14 24.84
C TYR A 254 -17.55 -14.51 24.36
N ARG A 255 -16.76 -15.17 23.51
CA ARG A 255 -17.05 -16.54 23.04
C ARG A 255 -17.15 -17.52 24.21
N ASP A 256 -16.19 -17.48 25.14
CA ASP A 256 -16.19 -18.42 26.28
C ASP A 256 -17.41 -18.18 27.19
N LEU A 257 -17.84 -16.92 27.34
CA LEU A 257 -19.07 -16.56 28.04
C LEU A 257 -20.31 -17.11 27.31
N LEU A 258 -20.38 -16.94 25.98
CA LEU A 258 -21.47 -17.48 25.16
C LEU A 258 -21.59 -18.99 25.35
N LEU A 259 -20.49 -19.73 25.24
CA LEU A 259 -20.45 -21.19 25.39
C LEU A 259 -20.84 -21.68 26.79
N ALA A 260 -20.66 -20.84 27.83
CA ALA A 260 -21.12 -21.15 29.18
C ALA A 260 -22.64 -20.93 29.38
N SER A 261 -23.31 -20.26 28.43
CA SER A 261 -24.74 -19.97 28.53
C SER A 261 -25.59 -21.22 28.27
N LYS A 262 -26.53 -21.49 29.18
CA LYS A 262 -27.49 -22.61 29.05
C LYS A 262 -28.46 -22.47 27.89
N LYS A 263 -28.53 -21.28 27.27
CA LYS A 263 -29.42 -20.97 26.15
C LYS A 263 -28.81 -21.30 24.78
N MET A 264 -27.56 -21.73 24.73
CA MET A 264 -26.91 -22.11 23.48
C MET A 264 -27.47 -23.43 22.99
N ASP A 265 -28.06 -23.43 21.80
CA ASP A 265 -28.33 -24.65 21.05
C ASP A 265 -27.08 -25.08 20.27
N GLN A 266 -27.17 -26.23 19.59
CA GLN A 266 -26.05 -26.79 18.83
C GLN A 266 -25.65 -25.87 17.68
N ASP A 267 -26.63 -25.35 16.93
CA ASP A 267 -26.39 -24.51 15.75
C ASP A 267 -25.73 -23.17 16.12
N LEU A 268 -26.20 -22.51 17.19
CA LEU A 268 -25.64 -21.27 17.69
C LEU A 268 -24.23 -21.47 18.28
N THR A 269 -23.98 -22.65 18.86
CA THR A 269 -22.64 -23.05 19.33
C THR A 269 -21.66 -23.20 18.19
N GLU A 270 -22.03 -23.91 17.13
CA GLU A 270 -21.21 -24.05 15.92
C GLU A 270 -20.96 -22.69 15.25
N LEU A 271 -22.00 -21.85 15.17
CA LEU A 271 -21.89 -20.48 14.64
C LEU A 271 -20.94 -19.61 15.47
N ALA A 272 -21.10 -19.59 16.80
CA ALA A 272 -20.24 -18.79 17.68
C ALA A 272 -18.78 -19.24 17.62
N ASN A 273 -18.53 -20.56 17.57
CA ASN A 273 -17.19 -21.09 17.40
C ASN A 273 -16.57 -20.69 16.06
N SER A 274 -17.36 -20.66 14.98
CA SER A 274 -16.90 -20.23 13.66
C SER A 274 -16.59 -18.72 13.61
N LEU A 275 -17.50 -17.88 14.10
CA LEU A 275 -17.39 -16.42 14.00
C LEU A 275 -16.35 -15.81 14.94
N PHE A 276 -16.12 -16.43 16.11
CA PHE A 276 -15.22 -15.92 17.14
C PHE A 276 -13.99 -16.81 17.33
N ASP A 277 -13.59 -17.55 16.29
CA ASP A 277 -12.34 -18.32 16.27
C ASP A 277 -11.12 -17.39 16.21
N VAL A 278 -10.56 -17.11 17.39
CA VAL A 278 -9.32 -16.34 17.58
C VAL A 278 -8.04 -17.20 17.65
N SER A 279 -8.13 -18.50 17.35
CA SER A 279 -6.98 -19.40 17.43
C SER A 279 -5.96 -19.15 16.31
N GLU A 280 -4.70 -19.47 16.61
CA GLU A 280 -3.63 -19.56 15.61
C GLU A 280 -3.87 -20.77 14.72
N LYS A 281 -3.66 -20.60 13.41
CA LYS A 281 -3.81 -21.69 12.43
C LYS A 281 -2.47 -21.98 11.79
N VAL A 282 -2.18 -23.27 11.62
CA VAL A 282 -1.03 -23.72 10.85
C VAL A 282 -1.40 -23.71 9.37
N SER A 283 -0.60 -23.04 8.56
CA SER A 283 -0.71 -23.11 7.10
C SER A 283 0.52 -23.76 6.49
N GLY A 284 0.33 -24.66 5.53
CA GLY A 284 1.38 -25.37 4.81
C GLY A 284 1.08 -26.87 4.67
N GLU A 285 1.50 -27.48 3.56
CA GLU A 285 1.52 -28.94 3.39
C GLU A 285 2.95 -29.45 3.54
N ASN A 286 3.23 -30.20 4.63
CA ASN A 286 4.55 -30.68 5.06
C ASN A 286 5.60 -29.55 5.29
N GLU A 287 6.68 -29.87 5.98
CA GLU A 287 7.92 -29.13 6.37
C GLU A 287 7.96 -27.58 6.57
N ASP A 288 7.17 -26.75 5.88
CA ASP A 288 7.05 -25.29 6.06
C ASP A 288 5.74 -24.93 6.80
N GLN A 289 5.56 -25.46 8.01
CA GLN A 289 4.43 -25.09 8.86
C GLN A 289 4.66 -23.69 9.45
N GLU A 290 4.01 -22.68 8.88
CA GLU A 290 4.01 -21.33 9.44
C GLU A 290 2.74 -21.13 10.29
N ASN A 291 2.92 -20.67 11.53
CA ASN A 291 1.80 -20.28 12.38
C ASN A 291 1.29 -18.93 11.92
N ILE A 292 0.09 -18.92 11.32
CA ILE A 292 -0.63 -17.70 10.98
C ILE A 292 -1.44 -17.25 12.19
N SER A 293 -1.10 -16.05 12.67
CA SER A 293 -1.86 -15.38 13.74
C SER A 293 -3.27 -15.01 13.28
N TRP A 294 -4.21 -14.89 14.22
CA TRP A 294 -5.59 -14.49 13.90
C TRP A 294 -5.63 -13.11 13.20
N GLU A 295 -4.77 -12.20 13.61
CA GLU A 295 -4.60 -10.86 13.08
C GLU A 295 -4.21 -10.89 11.60
N GLN A 296 -3.23 -11.72 11.23
CA GLN A 296 -2.82 -11.90 9.83
C GLN A 296 -3.92 -12.52 8.98
N ARG A 297 -4.71 -13.45 9.56
CA ARG A 297 -5.83 -14.10 8.87
C ARG A 297 -6.99 -13.13 8.62
N GLN A 298 -7.37 -12.32 9.61
CA GLN A 298 -8.49 -11.40 9.50
C GLN A 298 -8.13 -10.12 8.73
N PHE A 299 -6.90 -9.62 8.90
CA PHE A 299 -6.43 -8.37 8.31
C PHE A 299 -5.32 -8.61 7.28
N ALA A 300 -5.59 -9.47 6.31
CA ALA A 300 -4.65 -9.77 5.23
C ALA A 300 -4.29 -8.53 4.37
N ASN A 301 -5.17 -7.53 4.34
CA ASN A 301 -4.94 -6.27 3.64
C ASN A 301 -5.18 -5.08 4.59
N TYR A 302 -4.13 -4.28 4.79
CA TYR A 302 -4.12 -3.14 5.72
C TYR A 302 -4.73 -1.84 5.16
N ASN A 303 -5.28 -1.85 3.95
CA ASN A 303 -6.00 -0.67 3.43
C ASN A 303 -7.13 -0.28 4.38
N LEU A 304 -7.25 1.02 4.66
CA LEU A 304 -8.23 1.59 5.58
C LEU A 304 -9.63 1.01 5.38
N ILE A 305 -10.12 0.97 4.14
CA ILE A 305 -11.48 0.50 3.85
C ILE A 305 -11.69 -0.98 4.20
N ASN A 306 -10.67 -1.82 4.05
CA ASN A 306 -10.75 -3.24 4.38
C ASN A 306 -10.72 -3.44 5.89
N VAL A 307 -9.84 -2.72 6.58
CA VAL A 307 -9.74 -2.76 8.04
C VAL A 307 -11.07 -2.32 8.66
N LEU A 308 -11.63 -1.20 8.22
CA LEU A 308 -12.93 -0.72 8.68
C LEU A 308 -14.05 -1.73 8.38
N ASN A 309 -14.05 -2.34 7.19
CA ASN A 309 -15.01 -3.38 6.82
C ASN A 309 -14.95 -4.60 7.76
N VAL A 310 -13.75 -5.11 8.08
CA VAL A 310 -13.58 -6.24 9.01
C VAL A 310 -14.03 -5.87 10.42
N LEU A 311 -13.67 -4.68 10.90
CA LEU A 311 -14.13 -4.18 12.20
C LEU A 311 -15.66 -4.11 12.28
N THR A 312 -16.33 -3.56 11.26
CA THR A 312 -17.79 -3.52 11.18
C THR A 312 -18.40 -4.92 11.08
N GLN A 313 -17.74 -5.85 10.38
CA GLN A 313 -18.18 -7.24 10.31
C GLN A 313 -18.16 -7.91 11.70
N ILE A 314 -17.12 -7.67 12.51
CA ILE A 314 -17.02 -8.19 13.88
C ILE A 314 -18.17 -7.64 14.74
N GLU A 315 -18.45 -6.32 14.67
CA GLU A 315 -19.60 -5.74 15.39
C GLU A 315 -20.92 -6.40 14.96
N GLY A 316 -21.11 -6.60 13.66
CA GLY A 316 -22.29 -7.29 13.12
C GLY A 316 -22.44 -8.71 13.65
N ASN A 317 -21.34 -9.48 13.68
CA ASN A 317 -21.33 -10.85 14.22
C ASN A 317 -21.66 -10.89 15.72
N VAL A 318 -21.13 -9.95 16.50
CA VAL A 318 -21.43 -9.82 17.94
C VAL A 318 -22.93 -9.59 18.15
N ARG A 319 -23.51 -8.61 17.44
CA ARG A 319 -24.95 -8.27 17.55
C ARG A 319 -25.86 -9.39 17.04
N LEU A 320 -25.46 -10.10 15.98
CA LEU A 320 -26.18 -11.27 15.48
C LEU A 320 -26.33 -12.31 16.59
N VAL A 321 -25.21 -12.79 17.13
CA VAL A 321 -25.20 -13.89 18.11
C VAL A 321 -25.89 -13.47 19.41
N GLU A 322 -25.68 -12.22 19.85
CA GLU A 322 -26.41 -11.65 20.99
C GLU A 322 -27.93 -11.70 20.75
N SER A 323 -28.39 -11.26 19.59
CA SER A 323 -29.83 -11.22 19.27
C SER A 323 -30.48 -12.59 19.22
N GLU A 324 -29.77 -13.60 18.69
CA GLU A 324 -30.27 -14.96 18.59
C GLU A 324 -30.32 -15.61 19.97
N LEU A 325 -29.33 -15.36 20.82
CA LEU A 325 -29.33 -15.82 22.21
C LEU A 325 -30.45 -15.19 23.05
N LEU A 326 -30.76 -13.91 22.81
CA LEU A 326 -31.87 -13.23 23.48
C LEU A 326 -33.23 -13.78 23.00
N ALA A 327 -33.32 -14.18 21.73
CA ALA A 327 -34.52 -14.78 21.15
C ALA A 327 -34.70 -16.26 21.56
N ALA A 328 -33.61 -16.96 21.91
CA ALA A 328 -33.65 -18.33 22.41
C ALA A 328 -34.46 -18.42 23.73
N LYS A 329 -35.48 -19.28 23.71
CA LYS A 329 -36.47 -19.46 24.77
C LYS A 329 -35.95 -20.29 25.94
#